data_AF-A0A8X7TX36-F1
#
_entry.id   AF-A0A8X7TX36-F1
#
_cell.length_a   1.000
_cell.length_b   1.000
_cell.length_c   1.000
_cell.angle_alpha   90.00
_cell.angle_beta   90.00
_cell.angle_gamma   90.00
#
_symmetry.space_group_name_H-M   'P 1'
#
loop_
_entity.id
_entity.type
_entity.pdbx_description
1 polymer ?
#
loop_
_entity_poly.entity_id
_entity_poly.type
_entity_poly.pdbx_seq_one_letter_code
_entity_poly.pdbx_strand_id
1 'polypeptide(L)' 'MSSRSSSSSASELELQKDVKRHEVALDELSCLSSSRSVYQRNGNLFFLTAAKKVKIDAEKQLDHAKSELAKIRSQTR' A
#
# COMPACT_ATOMS: atom_id res chain seq x y z
N MET A 1 -9.46 -6.91 32.01
CA MET A 1 -8.99 -7.40 30.69
C MET A 1 -9.19 -6.27 29.67
N SER A 2 -8.19 -5.39 29.47
CA SER A 2 -8.32 -4.17 28.64
C SER A 2 -7.18 -4.03 27.62
N SER A 3 -6.81 -5.13 26.96
CA SER A 3 -5.68 -5.19 26.01
C SER A 3 -6.08 -5.11 24.53
N ARG A 4 -7.37 -4.98 24.20
CA ARG A 4 -7.86 -5.06 22.81
C ARG A 4 -7.86 -3.71 22.07
N SER A 5 -8.06 -2.61 22.78
CA SER A 5 -8.14 -1.25 22.21
C SER A 5 -6.78 -0.68 21.80
N SER A 6 -5.70 -1.07 22.48
CA SER A 6 -4.33 -0.66 22.15
C SER A 6 -3.77 -1.39 20.91
N SER A 7 -4.23 -2.61 20.63
CA SER A 7 -3.81 -3.38 19.44
C SER A 7 -4.51 -2.91 18.15
N SER A 8 -5.80 -2.54 18.22
CA SER A 8 -6.54 -2.02 17.06
C SER A 8 -5.98 -0.68 16.58
N SER A 9 -5.69 0.24 17.51
CA SER A 9 -5.12 1.56 17.19
C SER A 9 -3.71 1.50 16.61
N ALA A 10 -2.84 0.63 17.12
CA ALA A 10 -1.50 0.41 16.54
C ALA A 10 -1.59 -0.15 15.12
N SER A 11 -2.50 -1.11 14.88
CA SER A 11 -2.71 -1.71 13.56
C SER A 11 -3.29 -0.71 12.56
N GLU A 12 -4.22 0.15 13.00
CA GLU A 12 -4.75 1.24 12.18
C GLU A 12 -3.66 2.25 11.78
N LEU A 13 -2.78 2.62 12.71
CA LEU A 13 -1.69 3.56 12.43
C LEU A 13 -0.69 2.98 11.42
N GLU A 14 -0.33 1.70 11.53
CA GLU A 14 0.56 1.06 10.54
C GLU A 14 -0.10 0.98 9.16
N LEU A 15 -1.38 0.61 9.09
CA LEU A 15 -2.12 0.62 7.82
C LEU A 15 -2.25 2.02 7.22
N GLN A 16 -2.44 3.06 8.04
CA GLN A 16 -2.43 4.44 7.57
C GLN A 16 -1.07 4.84 6.98
N LYS A 17 0.04 4.39 7.59
CA LYS A 17 1.38 4.62 7.04
C LYS A 17 1.55 3.87 5.72
N ASP A 18 1.07 2.64 5.61
CA ASP A 18 1.13 1.86 4.37
C ASP A 18 0.33 2.50 3.24
N VAL A 19 -0.89 2.98 3.52
CA VAL A 19 -1.70 3.73 2.55
C VAL A 19 -0.92 4.94 2.03
N LYS A 20 -0.31 5.75 2.90
CA LYS A 20 0.49 6.91 2.49
C LYS A 20 1.71 6.50 1.67
N ARG A 21 2.41 5.42 2.04
CA ARG A 21 3.55 4.89 1.27
C ARG A 21 3.12 4.47 -0.15
N HIS A 22 1.98 3.80 -0.28
CA HIS A 22 1.44 3.39 -1.58
C HIS A 22 1.01 4.60 -2.43
N GLU A 23 0.43 5.64 -1.82
CA GLU A 23 0.08 6.88 -2.52
C GLU A 23 1.32 7.59 -3.09
N VAL A 24 2.38 7.73 -2.29
CA VAL A 24 3.65 8.31 -2.75
C VAL A 24 4.26 7.48 -3.88
N ALA A 25 4.30 6.15 -3.74
CA ALA A 25 4.84 5.28 -4.78
C ALA A 25 4.05 5.38 -6.10
N LEU A 26 2.73 5.53 -6.04
CA LEU A 26 1.90 5.73 -7.22
C LEU A 26 2.16 7.08 -7.90
N ASP A 27 2.33 8.14 -7.11
CA ASP A 27 2.65 9.47 -7.64
C ASP A 27 4.01 9.47 -8.34
N GLU A 28 5.03 8.88 -7.71
CA GLU A 28 6.36 8.68 -8.30
C GLU A 28 6.31 7.84 -9.59
N LEU A 29 5.55 6.73 -9.59
CA LEU A 29 5.35 5.90 -10.78
C LEU A 29 4.61 6.63 -11.89
N SER A 30 3.67 7.52 -11.56
CA SER A 30 2.89 8.29 -12.52
C SER A 30 3.73 9.33 -13.28
N CYS A 31 4.82 9.80 -12.66
CA CYS A 31 5.80 10.69 -13.28
C CYS A 31 6.70 9.97 -14.30
N LEU A 32 6.66 8.64 -14.37
CA LEU A 32 7.43 7.85 -15.33
C LEU A 32 6.63 7.62 -16.61
N SER A 33 7.33 7.54 -17.75
CA SER A 33 6.74 7.04 -18.98
C SER A 33 6.24 5.61 -18.79
N SER A 34 5.04 5.30 -19.32
CA SER A 34 4.38 4.00 -19.16
C SER A 34 5.19 2.82 -19.71
N SER A 35 6.04 3.07 -20.72
CA SER A 35 6.94 2.08 -21.33
C SER A 35 8.30 1.98 -20.63
N ARG A 36 8.59 2.83 -19.64
CA ARG A 36 9.85 2.78 -18.90
C ARG A 36 9.92 1.47 -18.10
N SER A 37 11.05 0.77 -18.23
CA SER A 37 11.31 -0.40 -17.40
C SER A 37 11.69 0.02 -15.99
N VAL A 38 11.16 -0.68 -15.00
CA VAL A 38 11.39 -0.48 -13.57
C VAL A 38 11.67 -1.82 -12.90
N TYR A 39 12.33 -1.78 -11.75
CA TYR A 39 12.59 -2.98 -10.95
C TYR A 39 11.59 -3.08 -9.80
N GLN A 40 10.90 -4.21 -9.70
CA GLN A 40 10.08 -4.56 -8.55
C GLN A 40 10.88 -5.44 -7.60
N ARG A 41 10.94 -5.05 -6.32
CA ARG A 41 11.65 -5.80 -5.28
C ARG A 41 10.70 -6.78 -4.59
N ASN A 42 11.10 -8.04 -4.47
CA ASN A 42 10.45 -9.05 -3.63
C ASN A 42 11.51 -9.73 -2.75
N GLY A 43 11.52 -9.40 -1.45
CA GLY A 43 12.65 -9.73 -0.57
C GLY A 43 13.96 -9.13 -1.09
N ASN A 44 14.95 -9.98 -1.36
CA ASN A 44 16.25 -9.59 -1.93
C ASN A 44 16.32 -9.76 -3.47
N LEU A 45 15.21 -10.11 -4.11
CA LEU A 45 15.15 -10.32 -5.56
C LEU A 45 14.57 -9.09 -6.25
N PHE A 46 15.14 -8.75 -7.42
CA PHE A 46 14.71 -7.63 -8.24
C PHE A 46 14.26 -8.15 -9.60
N PHE A 47 13.01 -7.88 -9.97
CA PHE A 47 12.42 -8.32 -11.23
C PHE A 47 12.20 -7.11 -12.14
N LEU A 48 12.72 -7.20 -13.36
CA LEU A 48 12.48 -6.18 -14.37
C LEU A 48 11.03 -6.28 -14.87
N THR A 49 10.34 -5.15 -14.91
CA THR A 49 8.94 -5.06 -15.33
C THR A 49 8.65 -3.68 -15.94
N ALA A 50 7.48 -3.50 -16.55
CA ALA A 50 7.05 -2.21 -17.12
C ALA A 50 6.39 -1.33 -16.05
N ALA A 51 6.66 -0.03 -16.06
CA ALA A 51 6.07 0.94 -15.14
C ALA A 51 4.53 0.87 -15.13
N LYS A 52 3.90 0.69 -16.30
CA LYS A 52 2.44 0.50 -16.41
C LYS A 52 1.93 -0.68 -15.57
N LYS A 53 2.62 -1.82 -15.60
CA LYS A 53 2.20 -3.01 -14.85
C LYS A 53 2.31 -2.77 -13.35
N VAL A 54 3.44 -2.20 -12.92
CA VAL A 54 3.68 -1.90 -11.50
C VAL A 54 2.66 -0.88 -10.97
N LYS A 55 2.28 0.12 -11.79
CA LYS A 55 1.25 1.09 -11.43
C LYS A 55 -0.10 0.41 -11.16
N ILE A 56 -0.55 -0.47 -12.05
CA ILE A 56 -1.81 -1.21 -11.87
C ILE A 56 -1.77 -2.07 -10.59
N ASP A 57 -0.65 -2.76 -10.36
CA ASP A 57 -0.48 -3.59 -9.17
C ASP A 57 -0.48 -2.74 -7.88
N ALA A 58 0.14 -1.55 -7.91
CA ALA A 58 0.17 -0.62 -6.79
C ALA A 58 -1.20 0.02 -6.52
N GLU A 59 -2.00 0.33 -7.55
CA GLU A 59 -3.38 0.80 -7.42
C GLU A 59 -4.24 -0.26 -6.69
N LYS A 60 -4.12 -1.52 -7.10
CA LYS A 60 -4.82 -2.63 -6.44
C LYS A 60 -4.44 -2.80 -4.97
N GLN A 61 -3.15 -2.62 -4.64
CA GLN A 61 -2.68 -2.67 -3.25
C GLN A 61 -3.21 -1.51 -2.41
N LEU A 62 -3.25 -0.31 -2.98
CA LEU A 62 -3.81 0.86 -2.32
C LEU A 62 -5.30 0.67 -2.01
N ASP A 63 -6.08 0.18 -2.97
CA ASP A 63 -7.51 -0.06 -2.80
C ASP A 63 -7.78 -1.12 -1.71
N HIS A 64 -6.98 -2.18 -1.70
CA HIS A 64 -7.05 -3.19 -0.64
C HIS A 64 -6.74 -2.60 0.73
N ALA A 65 -5.64 -1.83 0.86
CA ALA A 65 -5.26 -1.21 2.13
C ALA A 65 -6.31 -0.21 2.64
N LYS A 66 -6.92 0.59 1.75
CA LYS A 66 -8.02 1.50 2.08
C LYS A 66 -9.26 0.74 2.56
N SER A 67 -9.59 -0.38 1.92
CA SER A 67 -10.71 -1.24 2.31
C SER A 67 -10.51 -1.86 3.70
N GLU A 68 -9.32 -2.40 3.98
CA GLU A 68 -8.99 -2.96 5.30
C GLU A 68 -9.03 -1.90 6.40
N LEU A 69 -8.50 -0.70 6.12
CA LEU A 69 -8.54 0.42 7.04
C LEU A 69 -9.98 0.86 7.33
N ALA A 70 -10.86 0.88 6.31
CA ALA A 70 -12.28 1.16 6.50
C ALA A 70 -12.97 0.11 7.39
N LYS A 71 -12.63 -1.17 7.24
CA LYS A 71 -13.15 -2.25 8.10
C LYS A 71 -12.76 -2.06 9.56
N ILE A 72 -11.48 -1.79 9.84
CA ILE A 72 -10.99 -1.57 11.22
C ILE A 72 -11.70 -0.37 11.87
N ARG A 73 -11.86 0.73 11.11
CA ARG A 73 -12.62 1.90 11.59
C ARG A 73 -14.08 1.60 11.86
N SER A 74 -14.72 0.75 11.05
CA SER A 74 -16.10 0.32 11.26
C SER A 74 -16.28 -0.59 12.47
N GLN A 75 -15.27 -1.39 12.82
CA GLN A 75 -15.30 -2.29 13.98
C GLN A 75 -14.96 -1.61 15.30
N THR A 76 -14.32 -0.43 15.26
CA THR A 76 -13.92 0.34 16.44
C THR A 76 -14.98 1.38 16.85
N ARG A 77 -16.06 1.52 16.07
CA ARG A 77 -17.17 2.46 16.32
C ARG A 77 -18.37 1.74 16.94
#